data_AF-A0A7C6J310-F1
#
_entry.id   AF-A0A7C6J310-F1
#
_cell.length_a   1.000
_cell.length_b   1.000
_cell.length_c   1.000
_cell.angle_alpha   90.00
_cell.angle_beta   90.00
_cell.angle_gamma   90.00
#
_symmetry.space_group_name_H-M   'P 1'
#
loop_
_entity.id
_entity.type
_entity.pdbx_description
1 polymer ?
#
loop_
_entity_poly.entity_id
_entity_poly.type
_entity_poly.pdbx_seq_one_letter_code
_entity_poly.pdbx_strand_id
1 'polypeptide(L)' 'MKRYDVIIVGGGPAGIFAAVELTKATSKILILEKGKKLAERHCPSKEQGTACLGCQPCSVVCGWGGAG' A
#
# COMPACT_ATOMS: atom_id res chain seq x y z
N MET A 1 -23.60 5.71 5.30
CA MET A 1 -22.23 5.28 5.69
C MET A 1 -22.06 3.81 5.34
N LYS A 2 -20.91 3.39 4.78
CA LYS A 2 -20.60 1.96 4.59
C LYS A 2 -20.07 1.40 5.92
N ARG A 3 -20.52 0.19 6.29
CA ARG A 3 -20.02 -0.55 7.46
C ARG A 3 -19.03 -1.62 6.99
N TYR A 4 -17.91 -1.72 7.68
CA TYR A 4 -16.86 -2.71 7.45
C TYR A 4 -16.67 -3.53 8.72
N ASP A 5 -16.40 -4.82 8.57
CA ASP A 5 -16.13 -5.71 9.69
C ASP A 5 -14.64 -5.62 10.10
N VAL A 6 -13.76 -5.38 9.12
CA VAL A 6 -12.32 -5.18 9.34
C VAL A 6 -11.79 -4.02 8.48
N ILE A 7 -10.95 -3.18 9.07
CA ILE A 7 -10.18 -2.13 8.38
C ILE A 7 -8.70 -2.44 8.55
N ILE A 8 -7.97 -2.49 7.43
CA ILE A 8 -6.53 -2.73 7.35
C ILE A 8 -5.87 -1.43 6.90
N VAL A 9 -4.89 -0.94 7.66
CA VAL A 9 -4.10 0.25 7.32
C VAL A 9 -2.72 -0.19 6.86
N GLY A 10 -2.43 0.01 5.58
CA GLY A 10 -1.24 -0.43 4.88
C GLY A 10 -1.55 -1.49 3.82
N GLY A 11 -1.30 -1.17 2.56
CA GLY A 11 -1.44 -2.05 1.40
C GLY A 11 -0.16 -2.81 1.05
N GLY A 12 0.71 -3.06 2.03
CA GLY A 12 1.91 -3.89 1.87
C GLY A 12 1.59 -5.40 1.86
N PRO A 13 2.60 -6.29 1.77
CA PRO A 13 2.38 -7.72 1.68
C PRO A 13 1.60 -8.24 2.89
N ALA A 14 1.98 -7.83 4.10
CA ALA A 14 1.27 -8.21 5.32
C ALA A 14 -0.22 -7.84 5.29
N GLY A 15 -0.57 -6.61 4.86
CA GLY A 15 -1.96 -6.16 4.79
C GLY A 15 -2.76 -6.87 3.69
N ILE A 16 -2.14 -7.12 2.53
CA ILE A 16 -2.75 -7.85 1.42
C ILE A 16 -3.03 -9.30 1.82
N PHE A 17 -2.03 -10.01 2.36
CA PHE A 17 -2.20 -11.41 2.77
C PHE A 17 -3.18 -11.54 3.95
N ALA A 18 -3.17 -10.60 4.90
CA ALA A 18 -4.18 -10.56 5.95
C ALA A 18 -5.60 -10.39 5.37
N ALA A 19 -5.79 -9.51 4.39
CA ALA A 19 -7.08 -9.32 3.73
C ALA A 19 -7.54 -10.60 3.01
N VAL A 20 -6.63 -11.25 2.28
CA VAL A 20 -6.90 -12.53 1.59
C VAL A 20 -7.34 -13.59 2.59
N GLU A 21 -6.63 -13.74 3.71
CA GLU A 21 -7.01 -14.73 4.72
C GLU A 21 -8.38 -14.41 5.35
N LEU A 22 -8.63 -13.14 5.67
CA LEU A 22 -9.90 -12.67 6.24
C LEU A 22 -11.10 -12.87 5.30
N THR A 23 -10.89 -13.01 3.98
CA THR A 23 -11.98 -13.31 3.04
C THR A 23 -12.69 -14.63 3.34
N LYS A 24 -12.03 -15.55 4.06
CA LYS A 24 -12.65 -16.80 4.52
C LYS A 24 -13.71 -16.59 5.61
N ALA A 25 -13.66 -15.45 6.32
CA ALA A 25 -14.56 -15.11 7.43
C ALA A 25 -15.55 -13.99 7.07
N THR A 26 -15.14 -12.99 6.28
CA THR A 26 -15.99 -11.88 5.86
C THR A 26 -15.54 -11.25 4.54
N SER A 27 -16.48 -10.68 3.79
CA SER A 27 -16.21 -9.90 2.58
C SER A 27 -16.22 -8.37 2.81
N LYS A 28 -16.56 -7.90 4.01
CA LYS A 28 -16.66 -6.45 4.33
C LYS A 28 -15.34 -5.90 4.86
N ILE A 29 -14.28 -6.03 4.04
CA ILE A 29 -12.92 -5.59 4.39
C ILE A 29 -12.59 -4.31 3.65
N LEU A 30 -11.98 -3.34 4.35
CA LEU A 30 -11.42 -2.12 3.76
C LEU A 30 -9.91 -2.10 3.95
N ILE A 31 -9.15 -1.93 2.87
CA ILE A 31 -7.71 -1.65 2.93
C ILE A 31 -7.49 -0.17 2.60
N LEU A 32 -6.75 0.53 3.45
CA LEU A 32 -6.33 1.92 3.25
C LEU A 32 -4.82 1.96 3.05
N GLU A 33 -4.36 2.60 1.98
CA GLU A 33 -2.94 2.81 1.70
C GLU A 33 -2.69 4.29 1.43
N LYS A 34 -1.64 4.85 2.04
CA LYS A 34 -1.32 6.28 1.93
C LYS A 34 -0.59 6.63 0.64
N GLY A 35 0.14 5.67 0.07
CA GLY A 35 0.90 5.85 -1.16
C GLY A 35 0.06 5.61 -2.41
N LYS A 36 0.77 5.48 -3.54
CA LYS A 36 0.17 5.38 -4.86
C LYS A 36 -0.07 3.94 -5.31
N LYS A 37 -0.85 3.77 -6.38
CA LYS A 37 -0.93 2.49 -7.10
C LYS A 37 0.44 2.14 -7.68
N LEU A 38 0.69 0.84 -7.90
CA LEU A 38 2.00 0.36 -8.37
C LEU A 38 2.51 1.08 -9.64
N ALA A 39 1.65 1.27 -10.64
CA ALA A 39 2.00 1.94 -11.89
C ALA A 39 2.39 3.42 -11.73
N GLU A 40 2.01 4.05 -10.62
CA GLU A 40 2.25 5.47 -10.34
C GLU A 40 3.39 5.66 -9.32
N ARG A 41 4.05 4.57 -8.90
CA ARG A 41 5.18 4.59 -7.95
C ARG A 41 6.47 4.94 -8.66
N HIS A 42 6.69 6.22 -8.87
CA HIS A 42 7.92 6.74 -9.47
C HIS A 42 8.91 7.25 -8.43
N CYS A 43 10.16 6.81 -8.53
CA CYS A 43 11.26 7.29 -7.70
C CYS A 43 12.41 7.74 -8.60
N PRO A 44 12.64 9.05 -8.77
CA PRO A 44 13.73 9.57 -9.60
C PRO A 44 15.10 9.02 -9.21
N SER A 45 15.33 8.76 -7.92
CA SER A 45 16.58 8.18 -7.44
C SER A 45 16.79 6.74 -7.96
N LYS A 46 15.72 5.94 -8.06
CA LYS A 46 15.77 4.57 -8.59
C LYS A 46 15.80 4.54 -10.12
N GLU A 47 15.06 5.44 -10.76
CA GLU A 47 14.86 5.46 -12.22
C GLU A 47 15.97 6.19 -12.97
N GLN A 48 16.53 7.25 -12.38
CA GLN A 48 17.47 8.18 -13.02
C GLN A 48 18.83 8.23 -12.29
N GLY A 49 18.99 7.50 -11.17
CA GLY A 49 20.23 7.45 -10.41
C GLY A 49 20.55 8.75 -9.64
N THR A 50 19.57 9.62 -9.44
CA THR A 50 19.74 10.87 -8.69
C THR A 50 19.79 10.62 -7.18
N ALA A 51 20.25 11.61 -6.42
CA ALA A 51 20.17 11.57 -4.96
C ALA A 51 18.71 11.46 -4.49
N CYS A 52 18.49 10.84 -3.34
CA CYS A 52 17.15 10.72 -2.76
C CYS A 52 16.56 12.12 -2.48
N LEU A 53 15.36 12.38 -3.00
CA LEU A 53 14.68 13.67 -2.86
C LEU A 53 13.79 13.79 -1.60
N GLY A 54 13.73 12.75 -0.76
CA GLY A 54 12.98 12.79 0.51
C GLY A 54 11.47 13.00 0.34
N CYS A 55 10.84 12.38 -0.66
CA CYS A 55 9.42 12.56 -0.95
C CYS A 55 8.48 12.12 0.21
N GLN A 56 7.36 12.82 0.36
CA GLN A 56 6.32 12.51 1.34
C GLN A 56 4.94 12.41 0.66
N PRO A 57 4.30 11.21 0.60
CA PRO A 57 4.83 9.90 0.99
C PRO A 57 5.88 9.38 -0.02
N CYS A 58 6.81 8.54 0.46
CA CYS A 58 7.87 7.99 -0.39
C CYS A 58 7.38 6.82 -1.25
N SER A 59 7.55 6.92 -2.57
CA SER A 59 7.10 5.88 -3.53
C SER A 59 7.85 4.55 -3.43
N VAL A 60 8.99 4.50 -2.74
CA VAL A 60 9.74 3.25 -2.50
C VAL A 60 9.16 2.46 -1.33
N VAL A 61 8.75 3.14 -0.25
CA VAL A 61 8.29 2.46 0.98
C VAL A 61 6.77 2.54 1.20
N CYS A 62 6.07 3.35 0.42
CA CYS A 62 4.62 3.57 0.52
C CYS A 62 3.95 3.34 -0.84
N GLY A 63 2.70 2.86 -0.79
CA GLY A 63 1.91 2.49 -1.96
C GLY A 63 1.53 1.02 -1.97
N TRP A 64 0.81 0.61 -3.01
CA TRP A 64 0.42 -0.78 -3.20
C TRP A 64 1.67 -1.68 -3.25
N GLY A 65 1.70 -2.73 -2.43
CA GLY A 65 2.86 -3.61 -2.25
C GLY A 65 3.84 -3.14 -1.16
N GLY A 66 3.68 -1.94 -0.59
CA GLY A 66 4.56 -1.43 0.48
C GLY A 66 6.02 -1.35 0.03
N ALA A 67 6.96 -1.68 0.93
CA ALA A 67 8.39 -1.70 0.63
C ALA A 67 8.90 -3.04 0.05
N GLY A 68 8.01 -4.03 -0.09
CA GLY A 68 8.32 -5.36 -0.62
C GLY A 68 8.18 -5.47 -2.13
#